data_AF-A0A401IEX3-F1
#
_entry.id   AF-A0A401IEX3-F1
#
_cell.length_a   1.000
_cell.length_b   1.000
_cell.length_c   1.000
_cell.angle_alpha   90.00
_cell.angle_beta   90.00
_cell.angle_gamma   90.00
#
_symmetry.space_group_name_H-M   'P 1'
#
loop_
_entity.id
_entity.type
_entity.pdbx_description
1 polymer ?
#
loop_
_entity_poly.entity_id
_entity_poly.type
_entity_poly.pdbx_seq_one_letter_code
_entity_poly.pdbx_strand_id
1 'polypeptide(L)'
;MNKVIMGSFFALSSLFFVTLPSQAATIKVTVTNLTNGSVFSPVSSIFHDGSFDNFNLGQTASLGIERLAEDGNRSFLNTNAISSGFVAGSVGTGPITAGVTISGIFSRWKSFCPIAIAK
;
A
#
# COMPACT_ATOMS: atom_id res chain seq x y z
N MET A 1 12.23 -40.20 -63.12
CA MET A 1 12.57 -38.99 -62.33
C MET A 1 11.26 -38.37 -61.85
N ASN A 2 10.75 -38.80 -60.69
CA ASN A 2 9.48 -38.31 -60.15
C ASN A 2 9.79 -37.61 -58.82
N LYS A 3 9.53 -36.30 -58.76
CA LYS A 3 9.87 -35.44 -57.63
C LYS A 3 8.92 -35.72 -56.48
N VAL A 4 9.43 -36.24 -55.36
CA VAL A 4 8.71 -36.27 -54.08
C VAL A 4 8.75 -34.84 -53.53
N ILE A 5 7.61 -34.14 -53.59
CA ILE A 5 7.45 -32.83 -52.93
C ILE A 5 7.11 -33.12 -51.47
N MET A 6 8.12 -33.07 -50.61
CA MET A 6 7.99 -33.12 -49.16
C MET A 6 7.41 -31.78 -48.69
N GLY A 7 6.10 -31.73 -48.45
CA GLY A 7 5.42 -30.57 -47.88
C GLY A 7 5.75 -30.42 -46.40
N SER A 8 6.53 -29.40 -46.05
CA SER A 8 6.82 -29.03 -44.66
C SER A 8 5.54 -28.58 -43.95
N PHE A 9 5.10 -29.33 -42.95
CA PHE A 9 4.08 -28.91 -42.01
C PHE A 9 4.69 -27.93 -41.00
N PHE A 10 4.53 -26.62 -41.22
CA PHE A 10 4.77 -25.62 -40.17
C PHE A 10 3.61 -25.67 -39.17
N ALA A 11 3.79 -26.40 -38.07
CA ALA A 11 2.86 -26.34 -36.95
C ALA A 11 3.01 -24.99 -36.24
N LEU A 12 2.08 -24.07 -36.51
CA LEU A 12 1.91 -22.83 -35.75
C LEU A 12 1.38 -23.19 -34.35
N SER A 13 2.30 -23.39 -33.41
CA SER A 13 1.95 -23.55 -31.99
C SER A 13 1.47 -22.20 -31.44
N SER A 14 0.16 -22.03 -31.34
CA SER A 14 -0.44 -20.87 -30.65
C SER A 14 -0.07 -20.88 -29.16
N LEU A 15 0.63 -19.85 -28.71
CA LEU A 15 0.87 -19.58 -27.29
C LEU A 15 -0.47 -19.19 -26.63
N PHE A 16 -1.01 -20.07 -25.79
CA PHE A 16 -2.12 -19.72 -24.89
C PHE A 16 -1.57 -18.98 -23.68
N PHE A 17 -1.86 -17.69 -23.57
CA PHE A 17 -1.62 -16.93 -22.35
C PHE A 17 -2.81 -17.10 -21.41
N VAL A 18 -2.63 -17.85 -20.32
CA VAL A 18 -3.59 -17.86 -19.22
C VAL A 18 -3.33 -16.62 -18.37
N THR A 19 -4.29 -15.69 -18.33
CA THR A 19 -4.27 -14.57 -17.40
C THR A 19 -4.83 -15.04 -16.06
N LEU A 20 -4.00 -15.09 -15.02
CA LEU A 20 -4.48 -15.36 -13.67
C LEU A 20 -5.21 -14.11 -13.14
N PRO A 21 -6.44 -14.24 -12.58
CA PRO A 21 -7.10 -13.13 -11.95
C PRO A 21 -6.27 -12.70 -10.73
N SER A 22 -5.71 -11.51 -10.79
CA SER A 22 -5.03 -10.92 -9.63
C SER A 22 -6.06 -10.31 -8.71
N GLN A 23 -6.54 -11.08 -7.73
CA GLN A 23 -7.39 -10.52 -6.68
C GLN A 23 -6.53 -9.71 -5.71
N ALA A 24 -6.78 -8.40 -5.65
CA ALA A 24 -6.28 -7.56 -4.57
C ALA A 24 -6.94 -8.02 -3.26
N ALA A 25 -6.15 -8.48 -2.29
CA ALA A 25 -6.69 -8.85 -0.99
C ALA A 25 -7.17 -7.59 -0.26
N THR A 26 -8.22 -7.67 0.54
CA THR A 26 -8.66 -6.53 1.36
C THR A 26 -8.05 -6.63 2.76
N ILE A 27 -7.48 -5.54 3.26
CA ILE A 27 -6.92 -5.45 4.61
C ILE A 27 -7.77 -4.50 5.45
N LYS A 28 -8.17 -4.96 6.63
CA LYS A 28 -8.75 -4.11 7.67
C LYS A 28 -7.65 -3.72 8.65
N VAL A 29 -7.38 -2.43 8.75
CA VAL A 29 -6.51 -1.88 9.79
C VAL A 29 -7.41 -1.36 10.90
N THR A 30 -7.21 -1.87 12.11
CA THR A 30 -7.92 -1.42 13.31
C THR A 30 -6.94 -0.74 14.24
N VAL A 31 -7.28 0.47 14.68
CA VAL A 31 -6.49 1.27 15.62
C VAL A 31 -7.32 1.47 16.87
N THR A 32 -6.73 1.16 18.02
CA THR A 32 -7.28 1.47 19.34
C THR A 32 -6.33 2.42 20.06
N ASN A 33 -6.84 3.57 20.50
CA ASN A 33 -6.08 4.45 21.37
C ASN A 33 -6.17 3.97 22.82
N LEU A 34 -5.11 3.29 23.29
CA LEU A 34 -5.00 2.75 24.65
C LEU A 34 -4.44 3.74 25.68
N THR A 35 -4.26 5.01 25.32
CA THR A 35 -3.76 6.01 26.27
C THR A 35 -4.82 6.40 27.28
N ASN A 36 -4.38 7.02 28.38
CA ASN A 36 -5.24 7.55 29.42
C ASN A 36 -5.35 9.08 29.31
N GLY A 37 -6.00 9.57 28.26
CA GLY A 37 -6.30 11.00 28.06
C GLY A 37 -5.55 11.68 26.92
N SER A 38 -4.60 11.02 26.26
CA SER A 38 -3.96 11.56 25.06
C SER A 38 -4.82 11.34 23.82
N VAL A 39 -4.75 12.26 22.88
CA VAL A 39 -5.46 12.19 21.61
C VAL A 39 -4.45 11.88 20.51
N PHE A 40 -4.75 10.93 19.62
CA PHE A 40 -3.91 10.67 18.46
C PHE A 40 -4.35 11.53 17.29
N SER A 41 -3.41 11.94 16.45
CA SER A 41 -3.73 12.37 15.09
C SER A 41 -4.40 11.23 14.31
N PRO A 42 -5.07 11.51 13.17
CA PRO A 42 -5.52 10.46 12.26
C PRO A 42 -4.34 9.57 11.84
N VAL A 43 -4.53 8.25 11.87
CA VAL A 43 -3.44 7.31 11.57
C VAL A 43 -3.31 7.09 10.07
N SER A 44 -2.11 7.30 9.52
CA SER A 44 -1.82 6.95 8.12
C SER A 44 -1.32 5.52 8.02
N SER A 45 -1.94 4.73 7.14
CA SER A 45 -1.57 3.35 6.83
C SER A 45 -1.07 3.27 5.40
N ILE A 46 0.17 2.81 5.22
CA ILE A 46 0.84 2.74 3.93
C ILE A 46 1.31 1.30 3.68
N PHE A 47 0.93 0.76 2.53
CA PHE A 47 1.19 -0.60 2.09
C PHE A 47 2.25 -0.55 1.00
N HIS A 48 3.49 -0.89 1.35
CA HIS A 48 4.67 -0.74 0.49
C HIS A 48 5.43 -2.07 0.37
N ASP A 49 6.50 -2.09 -0.41
CA ASP A 49 7.34 -3.28 -0.69
C ASP A 49 8.69 -3.26 0.06
N GLY A 50 8.86 -2.33 1.00
CA GLY A 50 10.11 -2.09 1.73
C GLY A 50 11.01 -1.00 1.14
N SER A 51 10.71 -0.49 -0.07
CA SER A 51 11.45 0.65 -0.65
C SER A 51 10.96 2.02 -0.18
N PHE A 52 9.72 2.09 0.33
CA PHE A 52 9.20 3.29 0.98
C PHE A 52 9.73 3.42 2.41
N ASP A 53 10.45 4.51 2.66
CA ASP A 53 10.96 4.89 3.96
C ASP A 53 10.57 6.35 4.23
N ASN A 54 9.74 6.55 5.25
CA ASN A 54 9.25 7.87 5.64
C ASN A 54 9.84 8.37 6.96
N PHE A 55 10.52 7.51 7.72
CA PHE A 55 11.01 7.85 9.05
C PHE A 55 12.20 6.97 9.44
N ASN A 56 13.29 7.64 9.82
CA ASN A 56 14.45 7.03 10.47
C ASN A 56 14.71 7.70 11.80
N LEU A 57 14.89 6.91 12.86
CA LEU A 57 15.18 7.44 14.19
C LEU A 57 16.50 8.23 14.17
N GLY A 58 16.46 9.44 14.72
CA GLY A 58 17.63 10.33 14.80
C GLY A 58 17.94 11.09 13.50
N GLN A 59 17.14 10.94 12.45
CA GLN A 59 17.21 11.79 11.25
C GLN A 59 16.19 12.92 11.32
N THR A 60 16.43 13.99 10.55
CA THR A 60 15.45 15.06 10.36
C THR A 60 14.15 14.49 9.81
N ALA A 61 13.02 14.92 10.39
CA ALA A 61 11.71 14.51 9.92
C ALA A 61 11.48 14.99 8.48
N SER A 62 10.88 14.14 7.64
CA SER A 62 10.40 14.60 6.34
C SER A 62 9.19 15.52 6.54
N LEU A 63 8.94 16.42 5.58
CA LEU A 63 7.78 17.32 5.63
C LEU A 63 6.46 16.57 5.91
N GLY A 64 6.28 15.38 5.32
CA GLY A 64 5.07 14.57 5.55
C GLY A 64 4.91 14.10 7.01
N ILE A 65 6.02 13.77 7.67
CA ILE A 65 6.04 13.42 9.11
C ILE A 65 5.84 14.66 9.97
N GLU A 66 6.50 15.78 9.65
CA GLU A 66 6.33 17.04 10.38
C GLU A 66 4.86 17.47 10.40
N ARG A 67 4.20 17.51 9.23
CA ARG A 67 2.77 17.83 9.16
C ARG A 67 1.95 16.84 9.99
N LEU A 68 2.13 15.54 9.79
CA LEU A 68 1.35 14.56 10.54
C LEU A 68 1.52 14.71 12.07
N ALA A 69 2.74 14.95 12.55
CA ALA A 69 3.04 15.06 13.98
C ALA A 69 2.54 16.39 14.60
N GLU A 70 2.62 17.50 13.87
CA GLU A 70 2.34 18.84 14.42
C GLU A 70 0.88 19.27 14.25
N ASP A 71 0.26 18.98 13.10
CA ASP A 71 -1.09 19.44 12.78
C ASP A 71 -2.05 18.31 12.38
N GLY A 72 -1.58 17.06 12.36
CA GLY A 72 -2.37 15.89 11.98
C GLY A 72 -2.64 15.80 10.48
N ASN A 73 -1.99 16.62 9.64
CA ASN A 73 -2.19 16.62 8.21
C ASN A 73 -1.33 15.56 7.50
N ARG A 74 -1.95 14.41 7.31
CA ARG A 74 -1.44 13.25 6.54
C ARG A 74 -1.40 13.41 5.02
N SER A 75 -1.91 14.49 4.45
CA SER A 75 -2.10 14.60 3.00
C SER A 75 -0.78 14.45 2.23
N PHE A 76 0.28 15.11 2.71
CA PHE A 76 1.61 15.03 2.10
C PHE A 76 2.18 13.61 2.16
N LEU A 77 2.11 12.96 3.33
CA LEU A 77 2.64 11.62 3.51
C LEU A 77 1.91 10.60 2.61
N ASN A 78 0.58 10.64 2.57
CA ASN A 78 -0.20 9.73 1.74
C ASN A 78 0.01 9.99 0.25
N THR A 79 0.10 11.27 -0.16
CA THR A 79 0.36 11.63 -1.57
C THR A 79 1.72 11.12 -2.03
N ASN A 80 2.75 11.22 -1.19
CA ASN A 80 4.09 10.70 -1.51
C ASN A 80 4.12 9.18 -1.67
N ALA A 81 3.38 8.45 -0.84
CA ALA A 81 3.25 7.00 -0.98
C ALA A 81 2.50 6.62 -2.26
N ILE A 82 1.37 7.28 -2.53
CA ILE A 82 0.56 7.03 -3.73
C ILE A 82 1.32 7.36 -5.01
N SER A 83 2.07 8.48 -5.04
CA SER A 83 2.88 8.86 -6.19
C SER A 83 4.03 7.88 -6.46
N SER A 84 4.46 7.15 -5.42
CA SER A 84 5.44 6.06 -5.51
C SER A 84 4.80 4.71 -5.89
N GLY A 85 3.50 4.69 -6.21
CA GLY A 85 2.78 3.49 -6.65
C GLY A 85 2.24 2.61 -5.52
N PHE A 86 2.30 3.07 -4.27
CA PHE A 86 1.83 2.33 -3.10
C PHE A 86 0.38 2.66 -2.75
N VAL A 87 -0.25 1.78 -1.96
CA VAL A 87 -1.57 2.06 -1.40
C VAL A 87 -1.40 2.77 -0.07
N ALA A 88 -2.01 3.94 0.07
CA ALA A 88 -2.02 4.69 1.32
C ALA A 88 -3.40 5.25 1.63
N GLY A 89 -3.67 5.44 2.92
CA GLY A 89 -4.85 6.17 3.35
C GLY A 89 -4.93 6.24 4.88
N SER A 90 -6.08 6.66 5.38
CA SER A 90 -6.24 6.96 6.80
C SER A 90 -7.15 5.99 7.52
N VAL A 91 -6.81 5.70 8.77
CA VAL A 91 -7.73 5.18 9.76
C VAL A 91 -8.19 6.34 10.63
N GLY A 92 -9.45 6.74 10.46
CA GLY A 92 -10.03 7.92 11.09
C GLY A 92 -9.91 9.20 10.25
N THR A 93 -10.88 10.10 10.41
CA THR A 93 -10.96 11.39 9.68
C THR A 93 -10.53 12.58 10.53
N GLY A 94 -10.33 12.38 11.82
CA GLY A 94 -9.97 13.41 12.79
C GLY A 94 -9.27 12.81 14.01
N PRO A 95 -9.10 13.61 15.07
CA PRO A 95 -8.41 13.17 16.27
C PRO A 95 -9.08 11.94 16.91
N ILE A 96 -8.28 10.97 17.34
CA ILE A 96 -8.75 9.72 17.95
C ILE A 96 -8.53 9.83 19.46
N THR A 97 -9.60 10.05 20.22
CA THR A 97 -9.53 10.21 21.68
C THR A 97 -9.22 8.89 22.40
N ALA A 98 -8.80 9.00 23.66
CA ALA A 98 -8.51 7.85 24.52
C ALA A 98 -9.68 6.86 24.59
N GLY A 99 -9.38 5.56 24.50
CA GLY A 99 -10.35 4.47 24.51
C GLY A 99 -11.05 4.20 23.18
N VAL A 100 -10.91 5.09 22.18
CA VAL A 100 -11.60 4.92 20.90
C VAL A 100 -10.91 3.86 20.04
N THR A 101 -11.73 3.00 19.43
CA THR A 101 -11.33 2.05 18.39
C THR A 101 -11.96 2.43 17.06
N ILE A 102 -11.14 2.54 16.02
CA ILE A 102 -11.57 2.88 14.66
C ILE A 102 -10.92 1.93 13.65
N SER A 103 -11.51 1.77 12.47
CA SER A 103 -10.96 0.91 11.42
C SER A 103 -11.03 1.55 10.04
N GLY A 104 -10.06 1.20 9.19
CA GLY A 104 -10.06 1.50 7.77
C GLY A 104 -9.94 0.21 6.96
N ILE A 105 -10.52 0.22 5.75
CA ILE A 105 -10.46 -0.90 4.81
C ILE A 105 -9.64 -0.46 3.60
N PHE A 106 -8.65 -1.26 3.22
CA PHE A 106 -7.69 -0.95 2.17
C PHE A 106 -7.56 -2.11 1.19
N SER A 107 -7.44 -1.79 -0.10
CA SER A 107 -7.08 -2.77 -1.12
C SER A 107 -5.57 -3.03 -1.07
N ARG A 108 -5.15 -4.28 -0.85
CA ARG A 108 -3.75 -4.69 -0.84
C ARG A 108 -3.19 -4.75 -2.26
N TRP A 109 -1.98 -4.23 -2.45
CA TRP A 109 -1.22 -4.38 -3.69
C TRP A 109 -0.49 -5.74 -3.80
N LYS A 110 -0.06 -6.13 -5.01
CA LYS A 110 0.40 -7.48 -5.35
C LYS A 110 1.72 -7.87 -4.65
N SER A 111 1.64 -8.90 -3.80
CA SER A 111 2.75 -9.65 -3.16
C SER A 111 3.62 -8.87 -2.16
N PHE A 112 3.90 -9.49 -1.01
CA PHE A 112 4.67 -9.00 0.15
C PHE A 112 4.49 -7.51 0.52
N CYS A 113 3.79 -7.27 1.63
CA CYS A 113 3.46 -5.91 2.04
C CYS A 113 3.83 -5.65 3.49
N PRO A 114 5.05 -5.17 3.77
CA PRO A 114 5.26 -4.38 4.98
C PRO A 114 4.26 -3.22 5.04
N ILE A 115 3.75 -2.97 6.24
CA ILE A 115 2.87 -1.84 6.53
C ILE A 115 3.66 -0.80 7.33
N ALA A 116 3.69 0.43 6.84
CA ALA A 116 4.17 1.59 7.59
C ALA A 116 2.96 2.31 8.21
N ILE A 117 3.07 2.61 9.51
CA ILE A 117 2.02 3.28 10.29
C ILE A 117 2.62 4.52 10.95
N ALA A 118 1.98 5.67 10.78
CA ALA A 118 2.38 6.93 11.40
C ALA A 118 1.18 7.65 12.05
N LYS A 119 1.41 8.30 13.20
CA LYS A 119 0.44 9.08 13.97
C LYS A 119 1.12 10.23 14.72
#